data_AF-A0A1M4TJQ5-F1
#
_entry.id   AF-A0A1M4TJQ5-F1
#
_cell.length_a   1.000
_cell.length_b   1.000
_cell.length_c   1.000
_cell.angle_alpha   90.00
_cell.angle_beta   90.00
_cell.angle_gamma   90.00
#
_symmetry.space_group_name_H-M   'P 1'
#
loop_
_entity.id
_entity.type
_entity.pdbx_description
1 polymer ?
#
loop_
_entity_poly.entity_id
_entity_poly.type
_entity_poly.pdbx_seq_one_letter_code
_entity_poly.pdbx_strand_id
1 'polypeptide(L)'
;MTDIMARETPRERRQIGSDKRSNPMSAIPVGLTDRKIAIARLAIVVTVVGWIGYLGVWIFTELVQGAAATTRSKLEALSYLFIVSLLTYSSLAYLTSRLGFFYRGKDHQRTPKAVLDEYFDKKTPPVTVIIPSYREEIRVVRTTILSAALQEYPDMDIVLLIDDPPTPSDPKNRFLLDSARRLPDDINRLFEYPSALFNKALSEFEYNVEHGHSISESDLILLANYYEQAVEWLTIQMEEMVIVDHTDTFLSNQVFRALAQDLQQTARAIRVASRELGSINVDRVRQLYKRLTNIFTVRVSSFERKLYVSLSNEPNKAMNLNSYIGLMGGHYREIETLSGRILEKTEEFDEGTIYIRNPEYVLTLDADSVLLPEYVMRLVYLMEQSQHARVGVAQTPYSAYPGSATRLERIAGASTDLQHIVHQGLTHYDATFWVGANAVLRKELWTR
;
A
#
# COMPACT_ATOMS: atom_id res chain seq x y z
N MET A 1 -16.00 -5.50 35.02
CA MET A 1 -16.53 -6.24 33.84
C MET A 1 -15.35 -6.59 32.93
N THR A 2 -14.41 -7.36 33.47
CA THR A 2 -13.05 -7.51 32.93
C THR A 2 -12.78 -8.97 32.53
N ASP A 3 -13.84 -9.75 32.33
CA ASP A 3 -13.76 -11.22 32.30
C ASP A 3 -14.57 -11.85 31.14
N ILE A 4 -14.72 -11.12 30.02
CA ILE A 4 -15.44 -11.60 28.83
C ILE A 4 -14.55 -11.68 27.57
N MET A 5 -13.33 -11.13 27.56
CA MET A 5 -12.51 -11.01 26.34
C MET A 5 -11.24 -11.87 26.27
N ALA A 6 -11.04 -12.83 27.18
CA ALA A 6 -9.98 -13.84 27.07
C ALA A 6 -10.49 -15.20 26.56
N ARG A 7 -11.57 -15.22 25.75
CA ARG A 7 -11.82 -16.41 24.92
C ARG A 7 -10.80 -16.38 23.80
N GLU A 8 -9.82 -17.28 23.87
CA GLU A 8 -9.02 -17.69 22.72
C GLU A 8 -9.96 -17.77 21.51
N THR A 9 -9.83 -16.83 20.57
CA THR A 9 -10.58 -16.89 19.31
C THR A 9 -10.18 -18.20 18.65
N PRO A 10 -11.12 -19.15 18.47
CA PRO A 10 -10.76 -20.44 17.91
C PRO A 10 -10.18 -20.22 16.51
N ARG A 11 -8.94 -20.66 16.29
CA ARG A 11 -8.32 -20.66 14.95
C ARG A 11 -9.33 -21.23 13.95
N GLU A 12 -9.67 -20.46 12.92
CA GLU A 12 -10.68 -20.87 11.95
C GLU A 12 -10.33 -22.25 11.38
N ARG A 13 -11.28 -23.19 11.50
CA ARG A 13 -11.08 -24.55 11.02
C ARG A 13 -11.01 -24.53 9.49
N ARG A 14 -9.82 -24.80 8.94
CA ARG A 14 -9.58 -24.77 7.48
C ARG A 14 -10.57 -25.67 6.74
N GLN A 15 -11.24 -25.10 5.75
CA GLN A 15 -12.18 -25.81 4.89
C GLN A 15 -11.44 -26.59 3.78
N ILE A 16 -12.06 -27.66 3.27
CA ILE A 16 -11.60 -28.31 2.03
C ILE A 16 -11.63 -27.26 0.91
N GLY A 17 -10.52 -27.10 0.19
CA GLY A 17 -10.39 -26.07 -0.85
C GLY A 17 -10.05 -24.67 -0.33
N SER A 18 -9.54 -24.56 0.91
CA SER A 18 -8.87 -23.36 1.42
C SER A 18 -7.62 -23.00 0.63
N ASP A 19 -7.14 -21.76 0.76
CA ASP A 19 -5.89 -21.36 0.11
C ASP A 19 -4.70 -22.01 0.83
N LYS A 20 -3.82 -22.63 0.05
CA LYS A 20 -2.61 -23.31 0.54
C LYS A 20 -1.35 -22.46 0.39
N ARG A 21 -1.44 -21.31 -0.28
CA ARG A 21 -0.31 -20.38 -0.39
C ARG A 21 0.07 -19.87 1.00
N SER A 22 1.37 -19.75 1.23
CA SER A 22 1.95 -19.11 2.42
C SER A 22 2.72 -17.84 2.09
N ASN A 23 3.07 -17.65 0.82
CA ASN A 23 3.85 -16.52 0.33
C ASN A 23 2.98 -15.64 -0.58
N PRO A 24 3.20 -14.31 -0.58
CA PRO A 24 2.59 -13.40 -1.54
C PRO A 24 2.95 -13.74 -2.98
N MET A 25 2.26 -13.10 -3.92
CA MET A 25 2.73 -13.03 -5.30
C MET A 25 4.13 -12.40 -5.34
N SER A 26 5.03 -13.02 -6.12
CA SER A 26 6.40 -12.55 -6.26
C SER A 26 6.46 -11.15 -6.86
N ALA A 27 7.28 -10.27 -6.29
CA ALA A 27 7.53 -8.93 -6.82
C ALA A 27 8.06 -8.95 -8.26
N ILE A 28 8.83 -9.99 -8.62
CA ILE A 28 9.26 -10.25 -9.99
C ILE A 28 8.51 -11.50 -10.48
N PRO A 29 7.68 -11.40 -11.53
CA PRO A 29 6.96 -12.56 -12.06
C PRO A 29 7.93 -13.70 -12.46
N VAL A 30 7.82 -14.85 -11.79
CA VAL A 30 8.71 -15.99 -12.03
C VAL A 30 8.22 -16.83 -13.21
N GLY A 31 9.15 -17.27 -14.05
CA GLY A 31 8.87 -18.28 -15.08
C GLY A 31 8.08 -17.76 -16.28
N LEU A 32 8.24 -16.49 -16.65
CA LEU A 32 7.77 -15.99 -17.94
C LEU A 32 8.74 -16.45 -19.04
N THR A 33 8.22 -17.25 -19.98
CA THR A 33 9.00 -17.79 -21.10
C THR A 33 8.40 -17.33 -22.42
N ASP A 34 9.21 -17.29 -23.48
CA ASP A 34 8.74 -16.95 -24.83
C ASP A 34 7.61 -17.88 -25.27
N ARG A 35 7.62 -19.14 -24.81
CA ARG A 35 6.51 -20.09 -25.02
C ARG A 35 5.20 -19.60 -24.41
N LYS A 36 5.20 -19.06 -23.18
CA LYS A 36 3.98 -18.52 -22.55
C LYS A 36 3.45 -17.31 -23.30
N ILE A 37 4.34 -16.44 -23.79
CA ILE A 37 3.98 -15.30 -24.64
C ILE A 37 3.36 -15.77 -25.96
N ALA A 38 3.98 -16.76 -26.62
CA ALA A 38 3.45 -17.35 -27.85
C ALA A 38 2.06 -17.98 -27.65
N ILE A 39 1.85 -18.71 -26.55
CA ILE A 39 0.54 -19.27 -26.20
C ILE A 39 -0.49 -18.15 -25.95
N ALA A 40 -0.12 -17.06 -25.28
CA ALA A 40 -1.03 -15.93 -25.08
C ALA A 40 -1.43 -15.25 -26.39
N ARG A 41 -0.48 -15.05 -27.31
CA ARG A 41 -0.76 -14.55 -28.67
C ARG A 41 -1.68 -15.49 -29.43
N LEU A 42 -1.40 -16.80 -29.39
CA LEU A 42 -2.23 -17.82 -30.04
C LEU A 42 -3.66 -17.83 -29.48
N ALA A 43 -3.84 -17.68 -28.16
CA ALA A 43 -5.16 -17.62 -27.55
C ALA A 43 -5.99 -16.44 -28.10
N ILE A 44 -5.38 -15.26 -28.25
CA ILE A 44 -6.03 -14.09 -28.88
C ILE A 44 -6.44 -14.42 -30.33
N VAL A 45 -5.52 -14.98 -31.12
CA VAL A 45 -5.80 -15.36 -32.53
C VAL A 45 -6.95 -16.36 -32.61
N VAL A 46 -6.94 -17.40 -31.78
CA VAL A 46 -8.00 -18.42 -31.73
C VAL A 46 -9.34 -17.79 -31.35
N THR A 47 -9.39 -16.86 -30.39
CA THR A 47 -10.62 -16.16 -30.03
C THR A 47 -11.16 -15.30 -31.18
N VAL A 48 -10.29 -14.55 -31.88
CA VAL A 48 -10.70 -13.74 -33.05
C VAL A 48 -11.20 -14.63 -34.18
N VAL A 49 -10.45 -15.66 -34.55
CA VAL A 49 -10.82 -16.60 -35.63
C VAL A 49 -12.10 -17.35 -35.28
N GLY A 50 -12.26 -17.79 -34.02
CA GLY A 50 -13.46 -18.44 -33.55
C GLY A 50 -14.70 -17.55 -33.66
N TRP A 51 -14.58 -16.26 -33.31
CA TRP A 51 -15.68 -15.31 -33.47
C TRP A 51 -16.00 -15.00 -34.93
N ILE A 52 -14.99 -14.85 -35.80
CA ILE A 52 -15.19 -14.68 -37.25
C ILE A 52 -15.91 -15.91 -37.83
N GLY A 53 -15.49 -17.12 -37.45
CA GLY A 53 -16.13 -18.36 -37.87
C GLY A 53 -17.58 -18.44 -37.39
N TYR A 54 -17.84 -18.10 -36.13
CA TYR A 54 -19.19 -18.02 -35.57
C TYR A 54 -20.07 -17.01 -36.33
N LEU A 55 -19.54 -15.81 -36.61
CA LEU A 55 -20.23 -14.79 -37.38
C LEU A 55 -20.57 -15.30 -38.80
N GLY A 56 -19.63 -15.98 -39.46
CA GLY A 56 -19.86 -16.59 -40.77
C GLY A 56 -20.98 -17.64 -40.75
N VAL A 57 -20.99 -18.52 -39.75
CA VAL A 57 -22.05 -19.52 -39.55
C VAL A 57 -23.40 -18.87 -39.26
N TRP A 58 -23.41 -17.82 -38.44
CA TRP A 58 -24.62 -17.06 -38.12
C TRP A 58 -25.19 -16.39 -39.38
N ILE A 59 -24.35 -15.71 -40.17
CA ILE A 59 -24.74 -15.08 -41.44
C ILE A 59 -25.31 -16.13 -42.41
N PHE A 60 -24.65 -17.27 -42.56
CA PHE A 60 -25.13 -18.34 -43.45
C PHE A 60 -26.49 -18.89 -43.01
N THR A 61 -26.65 -19.18 -41.71
CA THR A 61 -27.90 -19.71 -41.16
C THR A 61 -29.06 -18.71 -41.30
N GLU A 62 -28.83 -17.44 -40.99
CA GLU A 62 -29.89 -16.43 -41.00
C GLU A 62 -30.21 -15.88 -42.40
N LEU A 63 -29.20 -15.63 -43.25
CA LEU A 63 -29.41 -15.08 -44.60
C LEU A 63 -29.69 -16.14 -45.66
N VAL A 64 -29.00 -17.29 -45.61
CA VAL A 64 -29.08 -18.30 -46.69
C VAL A 64 -30.16 -19.33 -46.39
N GLN A 65 -30.26 -19.80 -45.15
CA GLN A 65 -31.27 -20.79 -44.78
C GLN A 65 -32.60 -20.17 -44.35
N GLY A 66 -32.63 -18.86 -44.09
CA GLY A 66 -33.85 -18.15 -43.68
C GLY A 66 -34.42 -18.67 -42.35
N ALA A 67 -33.55 -19.11 -41.43
CA ALA A 67 -33.94 -19.81 -40.20
C ALA A 67 -34.89 -18.99 -39.31
N ALA A 68 -34.73 -17.66 -39.26
CA ALA A 68 -35.67 -16.77 -38.59
C ALA A 68 -36.85 -16.34 -39.48
N ALA A 69 -37.89 -17.17 -39.53
CA ALA A 69 -39.10 -16.91 -40.30
C ALA A 69 -39.94 -15.71 -39.79
N THR A 70 -39.77 -15.30 -38.53
CA THR A 70 -40.55 -14.22 -37.91
C THR A 70 -39.67 -13.06 -37.43
N THR A 71 -40.23 -11.84 -37.36
CA THR A 71 -39.54 -10.66 -36.82
C THR A 71 -39.00 -10.89 -35.40
N ARG A 72 -39.74 -11.64 -34.59
CA ARG A 72 -39.33 -12.03 -33.24
C ARG A 72 -38.08 -12.91 -33.26
N SER A 73 -38.07 -13.96 -34.07
CA SER A 73 -36.91 -14.86 -34.19
C SER A 73 -35.66 -14.13 -34.68
N LYS A 74 -35.81 -13.14 -35.58
CA LYS A 74 -34.70 -12.29 -36.04
C LYS A 74 -34.14 -11.44 -34.91
N LEU A 75 -35.01 -10.87 -34.08
CA LEU A 75 -34.60 -10.07 -32.93
C LEU A 75 -33.89 -10.92 -31.87
N GLU A 76 -34.38 -12.13 -31.61
CA GLU A 76 -33.74 -13.10 -30.71
C GLU A 76 -32.35 -13.50 -31.23
N ALA A 77 -32.21 -13.83 -32.52
CA ALA A 77 -30.94 -14.18 -33.15
C ALA A 77 -29.92 -13.02 -33.13
N LEU A 78 -30.37 -11.79 -33.39
CA LEU A 78 -29.54 -10.59 -33.31
C LEU A 78 -29.08 -10.31 -31.88
N SER A 79 -29.99 -10.47 -30.91
CA SER A 79 -29.68 -10.32 -29.48
C SER A 79 -28.63 -11.35 -29.04
N TYR A 80 -28.76 -12.60 -29.51
CA TYR A 80 -27.79 -13.64 -29.21
C TYR A 80 -26.41 -13.35 -29.82
N LEU A 81 -26.35 -12.94 -31.09
CA LEU A 81 -25.10 -12.50 -31.74
C LEU A 81 -24.45 -11.34 -30.97
N PHE A 82 -25.24 -10.36 -30.54
CA PHE A 82 -24.76 -9.22 -29.77
C PHE A 82 -24.16 -9.65 -28.43
N ILE A 83 -24.85 -10.51 -27.66
CA ILE A 83 -24.34 -11.03 -26.38
C ILE A 83 -23.04 -11.82 -26.58
N VAL A 84 -23.00 -12.73 -27.55
CA VAL A 84 -21.80 -13.51 -27.84
C VAL A 84 -20.63 -12.60 -28.25
N SER A 85 -20.89 -11.56 -29.04
CA SER A 85 -19.88 -10.58 -29.43
C SER A 85 -19.35 -9.78 -28.24
N LEU A 86 -20.22 -9.34 -27.32
CA LEU A 86 -19.79 -8.68 -26.08
C LEU A 86 -18.96 -9.59 -25.18
N LEU A 87 -19.34 -10.85 -25.02
CA LEU A 87 -18.58 -11.83 -24.24
C LEU A 87 -17.22 -12.14 -24.87
N THR A 88 -17.17 -12.22 -26.20
CA THR A 88 -15.92 -12.40 -26.96
C THR A 88 -15.02 -11.17 -26.80
N TYR A 89 -15.57 -9.97 -26.92
CA TYR A 89 -14.85 -8.72 -26.72
C TYR A 89 -14.27 -8.61 -25.31
N SER A 90 -15.06 -8.93 -24.28
CA SER A 90 -14.60 -8.99 -22.88
C SER A 90 -13.45 -9.98 -22.69
N SER A 91 -13.55 -11.17 -23.31
CA SER A 91 -12.50 -12.18 -23.29
C SER A 91 -11.22 -11.68 -23.97
N LEU A 92 -11.34 -11.00 -25.12
CA LEU A 92 -10.22 -10.40 -25.83
C LEU A 92 -9.54 -9.29 -25.02
N ALA A 93 -10.31 -8.45 -24.34
CA ALA A 93 -9.77 -7.41 -23.46
C ALA A 93 -8.94 -8.01 -22.32
N TYR A 94 -9.43 -9.09 -21.69
CA TYR A 94 -8.67 -9.82 -20.67
C TYR A 94 -7.40 -10.47 -21.25
N LEU A 95 -7.50 -11.18 -22.38
CA LEU A 95 -6.35 -11.85 -23.01
C LEU A 95 -5.27 -10.84 -23.43
N THR A 96 -5.68 -9.69 -23.95
CA THR A 96 -4.78 -8.60 -24.35
C THR A 96 -4.07 -8.02 -23.13
N SER A 97 -4.81 -7.75 -22.04
CA SER A 97 -4.23 -7.29 -20.77
C SER A 97 -3.24 -8.32 -20.21
N ARG A 98 -3.62 -9.60 -20.20
CA ARG A 98 -2.74 -10.70 -19.75
C ARG A 98 -1.46 -10.81 -20.59
N LEU A 99 -1.54 -10.57 -21.90
CA LEU A 99 -0.36 -10.50 -22.77
C LEU A 99 0.54 -9.31 -22.39
N GLY A 100 -0.05 -8.14 -22.13
CA GLY A 100 0.67 -6.96 -21.64
C GLY A 100 1.39 -7.22 -20.31
N PHE A 101 0.76 -7.97 -19.39
CA PHE A 101 1.39 -8.41 -18.14
C PHE A 101 2.63 -9.28 -18.40
N PHE A 102 2.58 -10.18 -19.39
CA PHE A 102 3.75 -10.99 -19.74
C PHE A 102 4.88 -10.17 -20.33
N TYR A 103 4.60 -9.16 -21.16
CA TYR A 103 5.65 -8.26 -21.65
C TYR A 103 6.29 -7.48 -20.52
N ARG A 104 5.48 -6.81 -19.69
CA ARG A 104 6.01 -6.06 -18.55
C ARG A 104 6.77 -6.93 -17.57
N GLY A 105 6.27 -8.11 -17.24
CA GLY A 105 6.95 -9.02 -16.33
C GLY A 105 8.29 -9.54 -16.88
N LYS A 106 8.44 -9.68 -18.20
CA LYS A 106 9.70 -10.05 -18.85
C LYS A 106 10.73 -8.92 -18.81
N ASP A 107 10.26 -7.68 -19.02
CA ASP A 107 11.13 -6.51 -19.11
C ASP A 107 11.37 -5.84 -17.74
N HIS A 108 10.62 -6.24 -16.71
CA HIS A 108 10.70 -5.62 -15.38
C HIS A 108 12.04 -5.91 -14.71
N GLN A 109 12.74 -4.84 -14.35
CA GLN A 109 13.91 -4.88 -13.51
C GLN A 109 13.65 -4.09 -12.24
N ARG A 110 13.91 -4.72 -11.09
CA ARG A 110 13.77 -4.07 -9.80
C ARG A 110 14.98 -3.16 -9.57
N THR A 111 14.74 -1.86 -9.36
CA THR A 111 15.79 -0.91 -8.98
C THR A 111 16.54 -1.42 -7.74
N PRO A 112 17.90 -1.54 -7.80
CA PRO A 112 18.70 -1.97 -6.66
C PRO A 112 18.54 -1.03 -5.45
N LYS A 113 18.59 -1.60 -4.24
CA LYS A 113 18.42 -0.84 -2.98
C LYS A 113 19.44 0.29 -2.84
N ALA A 114 20.70 0.04 -3.18
CA ALA A 114 21.77 1.04 -3.10
C ALA A 114 21.48 2.31 -3.91
N VAL A 115 20.82 2.18 -5.08
CA VAL A 115 20.41 3.34 -5.90
C VAL A 115 19.32 4.15 -5.21
N LEU A 116 18.38 3.47 -4.54
CA LEU A 116 17.33 4.13 -3.76
C LEU A 116 17.94 4.87 -2.56
N ASP A 117 18.83 4.21 -1.82
CA ASP A 117 19.50 4.79 -0.65
C ASP A 117 20.29 6.04 -1.03
N GLU A 118 21.06 5.99 -2.13
CA GLU A 118 21.81 7.16 -2.61
C GLU A 118 20.89 8.31 -3.04
N TYR A 119 19.77 8.00 -3.69
CA TYR A 119 18.80 9.02 -4.10
C TYR A 119 18.19 9.73 -2.89
N PHE A 120 17.68 8.97 -1.92
CA PHE A 120 17.00 9.51 -0.75
C PHE A 120 17.92 10.14 0.29
N ASP A 121 19.24 9.89 0.20
CA ASP A 121 20.23 10.62 0.99
C ASP A 121 20.36 12.09 0.54
N LYS A 122 20.05 12.38 -0.74
CA LYS A 122 20.16 13.72 -1.36
C LYS A 122 18.81 14.45 -1.43
N LYS A 123 17.71 13.72 -1.69
CA LYS A 123 16.37 14.31 -1.81
C LYS A 123 15.36 13.53 -0.98
N THR A 124 14.59 14.22 -0.16
CA THR A 124 13.56 13.63 0.71
C THR A 124 12.19 14.24 0.44
N PRO A 125 11.51 13.90 -0.68
CA PRO A 125 10.18 14.43 -0.95
C PRO A 125 9.22 14.06 0.18
N PRO A 126 8.52 15.03 0.80
CA PRO A 126 7.62 14.73 1.91
C PRO A 126 6.41 13.92 1.44
N VAL A 127 6.06 12.87 2.19
CA VAL A 127 4.92 11.98 1.93
C VAL A 127 3.90 12.08 3.06
N THR A 128 2.61 12.07 2.75
CA THR A 128 1.55 11.78 3.73
C THR A 128 0.76 10.56 3.30
N VAL A 129 0.75 9.53 4.14
CA VAL A 129 -0.11 8.36 4.00
C VAL A 129 -1.47 8.69 4.60
N ILE A 130 -2.54 8.51 3.83
CA ILE A 130 -3.91 8.70 4.29
C ILE A 130 -4.67 7.38 4.22
N ILE A 131 -5.26 7.00 5.34
CA ILE A 131 -5.95 5.72 5.53
C ILE A 131 -7.42 6.01 5.87
N PRO A 132 -8.36 6.00 4.91
CA PRO A 132 -9.78 6.12 5.22
C PRO A 132 -10.29 4.86 5.91
N SER A 133 -11.04 5.07 7.00
CA SER A 133 -11.66 4.00 7.79
C SER A 133 -13.12 4.35 8.08
N TYR A 134 -14.01 3.36 8.01
CA TYR A 134 -15.42 3.48 8.40
C TYR A 134 -15.87 2.24 9.15
N ARG A 135 -16.04 2.34 10.47
CA ARG A 135 -16.47 1.23 11.35
C ARG A 135 -15.65 -0.04 11.18
N GLU A 136 -14.37 0.12 10.88
CA GLU A 136 -13.44 -0.99 10.70
C GLU A 136 -13.06 -1.60 12.04
N GLU A 137 -12.72 -2.90 12.03
CA GLU A 137 -12.18 -3.54 13.21
C GLU A 137 -10.80 -2.97 13.55
N ILE A 138 -10.59 -2.65 14.84
CA ILE A 138 -9.35 -2.01 15.30
C ILE A 138 -8.10 -2.80 14.92
N ARG A 139 -8.19 -4.13 14.91
CA ARG A 139 -7.09 -5.03 14.52
C ARG A 139 -6.67 -4.79 13.07
N VAL A 140 -7.64 -4.64 12.17
CA VAL A 140 -7.42 -4.45 10.73
C VAL A 140 -6.74 -3.10 10.48
N VAL A 141 -7.27 -2.03 11.08
CA VAL A 141 -6.68 -0.68 10.97
C VAL A 141 -5.27 -0.63 11.57
N ARG A 142 -5.06 -1.29 12.73
CA ARG A 142 -3.74 -1.37 13.38
C ARG A 142 -2.72 -2.06 12.48
N THR A 143 -3.10 -3.16 11.84
CA THR A 143 -2.25 -3.90 10.90
C THR A 143 -1.81 -3.02 9.73
N THR A 144 -2.75 -2.27 9.15
CA THR A 144 -2.48 -1.32 8.07
C THR A 144 -1.55 -0.20 8.51
N ILE A 145 -1.83 0.47 9.64
CA ILE A 145 -1.00 1.56 10.17
C ILE A 145 0.42 1.06 10.48
N LEU A 146 0.58 -0.12 11.09
CA LEU A 146 1.91 -0.67 11.38
C LEU A 146 2.71 -0.97 10.12
N SER A 147 2.06 -1.47 9.07
CA SER A 147 2.73 -1.71 7.78
C SER A 147 3.18 -0.41 7.09
N ALA A 148 2.39 0.66 7.26
CA ALA A 148 2.75 1.99 6.80
C ALA A 148 3.83 2.64 7.69
N ALA A 149 3.79 2.43 9.00
CA ALA A 149 4.78 2.97 9.95
C ALA A 149 6.18 2.39 9.75
N LEU A 150 6.26 1.12 9.33
CA LEU A 150 7.53 0.43 9.06
C LEU A 150 8.02 0.58 7.62
N GLN A 151 7.55 1.59 6.88
CA GLN A 151 8.15 1.92 5.59
C GLN A 151 9.54 2.53 5.78
N GLU A 152 10.48 2.12 4.94
CA GLU A 152 11.83 2.70 4.91
C GLU A 152 11.81 4.07 4.22
N TYR A 153 11.28 5.12 4.86
CA TYR A 153 11.14 6.42 4.20
C TYR A 153 11.46 7.60 5.14
N PRO A 154 12.25 8.60 4.69
CA PRO A 154 12.79 9.62 5.57
C PRO A 154 11.78 10.62 6.14
N ASP A 155 10.84 11.09 5.33
CA ASP A 155 9.92 12.14 5.76
C ASP A 155 8.47 11.80 5.40
N MET A 156 7.80 11.14 6.35
CA MET A 156 6.46 10.57 6.16
C MET A 156 5.59 10.76 7.40
N ASP A 157 4.35 11.21 7.18
CA ASP A 157 3.30 11.19 8.20
C ASP A 157 2.18 10.22 7.80
N ILE A 158 1.50 9.67 8.79
CA ILE A 158 0.34 8.79 8.61
C ILE A 158 -0.87 9.46 9.25
N VAL A 159 -1.98 9.47 8.51
CA VAL A 159 -3.24 10.08 8.95
C VAL A 159 -4.35 9.06 8.78
N LEU A 160 -4.96 8.66 9.89
CA LEU A 160 -6.18 7.86 9.90
C LEU A 160 -7.38 8.78 9.69
N LEU A 161 -8.05 8.67 8.54
CA LEU A 161 -9.26 9.44 8.25
C LEU A 161 -10.49 8.66 8.74
N ILE A 162 -10.97 9.01 9.92
CA ILE A 162 -12.11 8.36 10.58
C ILE A 162 -13.39 8.93 9.98
N ASP A 163 -14.17 8.08 9.31
CA ASP A 163 -15.43 8.45 8.66
C ASP A 163 -16.68 8.08 9.48
N ASP A 164 -16.51 7.59 10.69
CA ASP A 164 -17.61 7.21 11.57
C ASP A 164 -18.48 8.43 11.94
N PRO A 165 -19.80 8.25 12.15
CA PRO A 165 -20.62 9.31 12.72
C PRO A 165 -20.06 9.71 14.10
N PRO A 166 -19.95 11.01 14.41
CA PRO A 166 -19.22 11.47 15.60
C PRO A 166 -19.90 11.09 16.93
N THR A 167 -21.22 10.84 16.89
CA THR A 167 -22.04 10.44 18.05
C THR A 167 -22.88 9.20 17.70
N PRO A 168 -22.27 7.99 17.65
CA PRO A 168 -22.99 6.77 17.29
C PRO A 168 -23.93 6.32 18.42
N SER A 169 -25.17 5.97 18.06
CA SER A 169 -26.17 5.44 18.98
C SER A 169 -25.88 4.01 19.43
N ASP A 170 -25.37 3.19 18.52
CA ASP A 170 -25.04 1.79 18.75
C ASP A 170 -23.75 1.63 19.61
N PRO A 171 -23.79 0.84 20.70
CA PRO A 171 -22.63 0.63 21.57
C PRO A 171 -21.40 0.03 20.87
N LYS A 172 -21.60 -0.87 19.89
CA LYS A 172 -20.48 -1.48 19.15
C LYS A 172 -19.77 -0.41 18.30
N ASN A 173 -20.51 0.41 17.57
CA ASN A 173 -19.94 1.49 16.77
C ASN A 173 -19.25 2.55 17.66
N ARG A 174 -19.78 2.83 18.85
CA ARG A 174 -19.10 3.71 19.82
C ARG A 174 -17.75 3.17 20.26
N PHE A 175 -17.70 1.88 20.57
CA PHE A 175 -16.44 1.20 20.90
C PHE A 175 -15.44 1.28 19.74
N LEU A 176 -15.86 1.02 18.50
CA LEU A 176 -14.99 1.10 17.33
C LEU A 176 -14.44 2.53 17.12
N LEU A 177 -15.29 3.55 17.22
CA LEU A 177 -14.88 4.95 17.12
C LEU A 177 -13.89 5.34 18.21
N ASP A 178 -14.18 5.01 19.47
CA ASP A 178 -13.28 5.33 20.59
C ASP A 178 -11.94 4.60 20.45
N SER A 179 -11.94 3.38 19.92
CA SER A 179 -10.72 2.64 19.61
C SER A 179 -9.94 3.26 18.45
N ALA A 180 -10.61 3.66 17.37
CA ALA A 180 -9.98 4.32 16.22
C ALA A 180 -9.32 5.65 16.61
N ARG A 181 -9.97 6.45 17.46
CA ARG A 181 -9.43 7.71 18.00
C ARG A 181 -8.17 7.53 18.84
N ARG A 182 -8.08 6.43 19.60
CA ARG A 182 -6.92 6.12 20.47
C ARG A 182 -5.74 5.52 19.70
N LEU A 183 -5.99 4.87 18.57
CA LEU A 183 -4.98 4.10 17.85
C LEU A 183 -3.73 4.92 17.44
N PRO A 184 -3.84 6.16 16.91
CA PRO A 184 -2.65 6.97 16.61
C PRO A 184 -1.71 7.14 17.79
N ASP A 185 -2.24 7.47 18.98
CA ASP A 185 -1.44 7.69 20.18
C ASP A 185 -0.77 6.39 20.66
N ASP A 186 -1.48 5.27 20.57
CA ASP A 186 -0.92 3.96 20.93
C ASP A 186 0.23 3.56 19.99
N ILE A 187 0.13 3.86 18.69
CA ILE A 187 1.22 3.61 17.73
C ILE A 187 2.38 4.59 17.94
N ASN A 188 2.12 5.88 18.16
CA ASN A 188 3.18 6.84 18.46
C ASN A 188 3.96 6.42 19.71
N ARG A 189 3.27 6.02 20.78
CA ARG A 189 3.90 5.51 22.01
C ARG A 189 4.71 4.24 21.76
N LEU A 190 4.23 3.35 20.91
CA LEU A 190 4.95 2.12 20.55
C LEU A 190 6.31 2.42 19.86
N PHE A 191 6.37 3.46 19.04
CA PHE A 191 7.58 3.86 18.31
C PHE A 191 8.44 4.90 19.04
N GLU A 192 7.99 5.46 20.16
CA GLU A 192 8.70 6.50 20.92
C GLU A 192 10.12 6.06 21.30
N TYR A 193 10.25 4.86 21.87
CA TYR A 193 11.55 4.30 22.27
C TYR A 193 12.52 4.09 21.09
N PRO A 194 12.19 3.30 20.04
CA PRO A 194 13.12 3.08 18.94
C PRO A 194 13.42 4.38 18.17
N SER A 195 12.43 5.27 18.02
CA SER A 195 12.64 6.59 17.40
C SER A 195 13.67 7.42 18.19
N ALA A 196 13.50 7.56 19.50
CA ALA A 196 14.42 8.33 20.33
C ALA A 196 15.84 7.73 20.32
N LEU A 197 15.95 6.40 20.39
CA LEU A 197 17.22 5.69 20.35
C LEU A 197 18.00 5.97 19.06
N PHE A 198 17.39 5.77 17.90
CA PHE A 198 18.09 5.87 16.62
C PHE A 198 18.33 7.31 16.18
N ASN A 199 17.43 8.24 16.51
CA ASN A 199 17.66 9.67 16.25
C ASN A 199 18.80 10.22 17.10
N LYS A 200 18.90 9.81 18.38
CA LYS A 200 20.05 10.15 19.23
C LYS A 200 21.35 9.57 18.66
N ALA A 201 21.33 8.31 18.25
CA ALA A 201 22.50 7.64 17.68
C ALA A 201 23.01 8.32 16.38
N LEU A 202 22.10 8.73 15.49
CA LEU A 202 22.44 9.50 14.30
C LEU A 202 23.02 10.87 14.68
N SER A 203 22.39 11.58 15.62
CA SER A 203 22.85 12.91 16.05
C SER A 203 24.25 12.88 16.67
N GLU A 204 24.54 11.88 17.51
CA GLU A 204 25.87 11.69 18.11
C GLU A 204 26.92 11.36 17.05
N PHE A 205 26.56 10.52 16.06
CA PHE A 205 27.44 10.21 14.94
C PHE A 205 27.74 11.46 14.08
N GLU A 206 26.71 12.23 13.71
CA GLU A 206 26.86 13.44 12.90
C GLU A 206 27.70 14.49 13.63
N TYR A 207 27.46 14.71 14.92
CA TYR A 207 28.27 15.60 15.75
C TYR A 207 29.75 15.21 15.74
N ASN A 208 30.07 13.93 15.93
CA ASN A 208 31.47 13.46 15.94
C ASN A 208 32.15 13.66 14.58
N VAL A 209 31.46 13.33 13.49
CA VAL A 209 31.98 13.50 12.12
C VAL A 209 32.24 14.96 11.78
N GLU A 210 31.35 15.87 12.16
CA GLU A 210 31.53 17.32 11.98
C GLU A 210 32.74 17.86 12.74
N HIS A 211 33.10 17.24 13.87
CA HIS A 211 34.28 17.57 14.68
C HIS A 211 35.55 16.81 14.26
N GLY A 212 35.57 16.23 13.05
CA GLY A 212 36.76 15.62 12.47
C GLY A 212 37.06 14.21 12.94
N HIS A 213 36.12 13.53 13.60
CA HIS A 213 36.27 12.13 13.99
C HIS A 213 36.34 11.21 12.76
N SER A 214 37.39 10.40 12.68
CA SER A 214 37.53 9.37 11.65
C SER A 214 36.87 8.07 12.09
N ILE A 215 36.18 7.38 11.16
CA ILE A 215 35.54 6.10 11.44
C ILE A 215 36.55 5.06 11.93
N SER A 216 36.25 4.48 13.09
CA SER A 216 37.03 3.45 13.77
C SER A 216 36.28 2.10 13.80
N GLU A 217 36.99 1.03 14.16
CA GLU A 217 36.38 -0.28 14.41
C GLU A 217 35.28 -0.19 15.48
N SER A 218 35.50 0.59 16.54
CA SER A 218 34.50 0.78 17.61
C SER A 218 33.21 1.43 17.12
N ASP A 219 33.28 2.35 16.16
CA ASP A 219 32.09 3.00 15.59
C ASP A 219 31.25 1.99 14.80
N LEU A 220 31.90 1.10 14.05
CA LEU A 220 31.23 0.05 13.30
C LEU A 220 30.62 -1.01 14.22
N ILE A 221 31.31 -1.37 15.31
CA ILE A 221 30.74 -2.25 16.34
C ILE A 221 29.51 -1.60 16.99
N LEU A 222 29.59 -0.32 17.33
CA LEU A 222 28.46 0.43 17.90
C LEU A 222 27.27 0.47 16.94
N LEU A 223 27.50 0.79 15.67
CA LEU A 223 26.47 0.77 14.64
C LEU A 223 25.83 -0.61 14.48
N ALA A 224 26.64 -1.69 14.46
CA ALA A 224 26.11 -3.06 14.41
C ALA A 224 25.20 -3.37 15.61
N ASN A 225 25.57 -2.91 16.82
CA ASN A 225 24.74 -3.07 18.01
C ASN A 225 23.39 -2.33 17.89
N TYR A 226 23.32 -1.17 17.22
CA TYR A 226 22.04 -0.50 16.97
C TYR A 226 21.15 -1.28 16.00
N TYR A 227 21.73 -1.88 14.96
CA TYR A 227 20.96 -2.79 14.09
C TYR A 227 20.47 -4.03 14.84
N GLU A 228 21.27 -4.60 15.73
CA GLU A 228 20.86 -5.72 16.58
C GLU A 228 19.71 -5.34 17.53
N GLN A 229 19.75 -4.14 18.12
CA GLN A 229 18.64 -3.61 18.92
C GLN A 229 17.36 -3.39 18.09
N ALA A 230 17.47 -2.95 16.84
CA ALA A 230 16.33 -2.85 15.93
C ALA A 230 15.70 -4.22 15.64
N VAL A 231 16.54 -5.25 15.44
CA VAL A 231 16.09 -6.64 15.23
C VAL A 231 15.41 -7.19 16.48
N GLU A 232 15.98 -6.94 17.66
CA GLU A 232 15.41 -7.34 18.93
C GLU A 232 14.03 -6.70 19.14
N TRP A 233 13.90 -5.39 18.92
CA TRP A 233 12.62 -4.70 19.01
C TRP A 233 11.58 -5.31 18.07
N LEU A 234 11.91 -5.52 16.79
CA LEU A 234 11.00 -6.15 15.82
C LEU A 234 10.60 -7.57 16.24
N THR A 235 11.52 -8.31 16.87
CA THR A 235 11.27 -9.67 17.35
C THR A 235 10.30 -9.68 18.52
N ILE A 236 10.49 -8.79 19.50
CA ILE A 236 9.55 -8.60 20.62
C ILE A 236 8.15 -8.27 20.09
N GLN A 237 8.06 -7.34 19.13
CA GLN A 237 6.77 -6.98 18.53
C GLN A 237 6.07 -8.16 17.83
N MET A 238 6.83 -9.08 17.23
CA MET A 238 6.26 -10.30 16.65
C MET A 238 5.79 -11.30 17.71
N GLU A 239 6.50 -11.41 18.84
CA GLU A 239 6.15 -12.32 19.94
C GLU A 239 4.90 -11.86 20.69
N GLU A 240 4.72 -10.55 20.85
CA GLU A 240 3.55 -9.94 21.47
C GLU A 240 2.32 -9.89 20.54
N MET A 241 2.52 -10.08 19.22
CA MET A 241 1.46 -10.00 18.24
C MET A 241 0.48 -11.18 18.36
N VAL A 242 -0.79 -10.87 18.64
CA VAL A 242 -1.87 -11.86 18.58
C VAL A 242 -2.18 -12.19 17.11
N ILE A 243 -1.89 -13.42 16.70
CA ILE A 243 -2.19 -13.92 15.35
C ILE A 243 -3.55 -14.63 15.36
N VAL A 244 -4.57 -13.95 14.83
CA VAL A 244 -5.92 -14.52 14.75
C VAL A 244 -6.15 -15.19 13.41
N ASP A 245 -5.74 -14.55 12.31
CA ASP A 245 -5.93 -15.08 10.96
C ASP A 245 -4.69 -14.94 10.05
N HIS A 246 -4.89 -15.22 8.76
CA HIS A 246 -3.83 -15.22 7.76
C HIS A 246 -3.33 -13.80 7.42
N THR A 247 -4.13 -12.76 7.67
CA THR A 247 -3.75 -11.36 7.50
C THR A 247 -2.72 -10.93 8.56
N ASP A 248 -2.96 -11.30 9.82
CA ASP A 248 -2.00 -11.07 10.91
C ASP A 248 -0.70 -11.87 10.66
N THR A 249 -0.86 -13.10 10.16
CA THR A 249 0.28 -13.94 9.74
C THR A 249 1.08 -13.28 8.62
N PHE A 250 0.41 -12.60 7.69
CA PHE A 250 1.06 -11.87 6.62
C PHE A 250 1.87 -10.68 7.15
N LEU A 251 1.29 -9.85 8.01
CA LEU A 251 1.99 -8.73 8.65
C LEU A 251 3.25 -9.22 9.40
N SER A 252 3.09 -10.23 10.26
CA SER A 252 4.20 -10.81 11.03
C SER A 252 5.33 -11.31 10.12
N ASN A 253 5.00 -12.06 9.06
CA ASN A 253 6.01 -12.70 8.21
C ASN A 253 6.62 -11.76 7.17
N GLN A 254 5.80 -10.96 6.48
CA GLN A 254 6.22 -10.20 5.28
C GLN A 254 6.64 -8.76 5.60
N VAL A 255 6.30 -8.26 6.79
CA VAL A 255 6.73 -6.94 7.25
C VAL A 255 7.76 -7.10 8.37
N PHE A 256 7.34 -7.55 9.55
CA PHE A 256 8.23 -7.59 10.73
C PHE A 256 9.40 -8.55 10.55
N ARG A 257 9.12 -9.83 10.22
CA ARG A 257 10.19 -10.84 10.08
C ARG A 257 11.10 -10.53 8.89
N ALA A 258 10.54 -10.12 7.76
CA ALA A 258 11.32 -9.77 6.58
C ALA A 258 12.28 -8.60 6.88
N LEU A 259 11.79 -7.55 7.53
CA LEU A 259 12.60 -6.40 7.94
C LEU A 259 13.67 -6.80 8.97
N ALA A 260 13.30 -7.58 9.99
CA ALA A 260 14.24 -8.07 11.00
C ALA A 260 15.36 -8.91 10.37
N GLN A 261 15.04 -9.78 9.41
CA GLN A 261 16.04 -10.59 8.71
C GLN A 261 16.99 -9.73 7.89
N ASP A 262 16.49 -8.69 7.21
CA ASP A 262 17.34 -7.78 6.43
C ASP A 262 18.26 -6.92 7.32
N LEU A 263 17.72 -6.36 8.41
CA LEU A 263 18.50 -5.61 9.39
C LEU A 263 19.54 -6.50 10.08
N GLN A 264 19.21 -7.77 10.36
CA GLN A 264 20.15 -8.73 10.92
C GLN A 264 21.28 -9.08 9.96
N GLN A 265 21.00 -9.19 8.66
CA GLN A 265 22.03 -9.37 7.63
C GLN A 265 22.95 -8.15 7.56
N THR A 266 22.37 -6.95 7.63
CA THR A 266 23.13 -5.69 7.66
C THR A 266 24.04 -5.61 8.89
N ALA A 267 23.53 -5.95 10.08
CA ALA A 267 24.34 -6.01 11.31
C ALA A 267 25.56 -6.93 11.17
N ARG A 268 25.34 -8.14 10.62
CA ARG A 268 26.43 -9.12 10.38
C ARG A 268 27.47 -8.58 9.40
N ALA A 269 27.03 -7.95 8.31
CA ALA A 269 27.93 -7.35 7.34
C ALA A 269 28.79 -6.23 7.97
N ILE A 270 28.19 -5.39 8.82
CA ILE A 270 28.92 -4.33 9.54
C ILE A 270 29.96 -4.95 10.50
N ARG A 271 29.62 -6.01 11.24
CA ARG A 271 30.58 -6.70 12.13
C ARG A 271 31.74 -7.37 11.38
N VAL A 272 31.50 -7.88 10.18
CA VAL A 272 32.59 -8.41 9.34
C VAL A 272 33.48 -7.26 8.88
N ALA A 273 32.88 -6.19 8.38
CA ALA A 273 33.59 -5.03 7.88
C ALA A 273 34.36 -4.27 8.98
N SER A 274 33.97 -4.39 10.26
CA SER A 274 34.72 -3.80 11.38
C SER A 274 36.06 -4.49 11.62
N ARG A 275 36.19 -5.79 11.26
CA ARG A 275 37.41 -6.60 11.48
C ARG A 275 38.38 -6.52 10.31
N GLU A 276 37.85 -6.32 9.12
CA GLU A 276 38.64 -6.12 7.90
C GLU A 276 39.00 -4.63 7.84
N LEU A 277 40.24 -4.29 8.21
CA LEU A 277 40.77 -2.91 8.31
C LEU A 277 40.88 -2.19 6.94
N GLY A 278 39.74 -2.01 6.26
CA GLY A 278 39.55 -1.09 5.14
C GLY A 278 38.75 0.12 5.58
N SER A 279 39.11 1.32 5.10
CA SER A 279 38.37 2.53 5.44
C SER A 279 36.96 2.50 4.80
N ILE A 280 35.95 2.12 5.57
CA ILE A 280 34.54 2.32 5.17
C ILE A 280 34.31 3.83 5.02
N ASN A 281 33.70 4.23 3.91
CA ASN A 281 33.35 5.63 3.68
C ASN A 281 32.39 6.12 4.79
N VAL A 282 32.70 7.25 5.42
CA VAL A 282 31.85 7.98 6.37
C VAL A 282 30.42 8.12 5.85
N ASP A 283 30.24 8.43 4.56
CA ASP A 283 28.93 8.59 3.94
C ASP A 283 28.13 7.29 3.99
N ARG A 284 28.79 6.14 3.84
CA ARG A 284 28.13 4.84 3.95
C ARG A 284 27.68 4.56 5.38
N VAL A 285 28.49 4.94 6.37
CA VAL A 285 28.11 4.83 7.79
C VAL A 285 26.92 5.75 8.09
N ARG A 286 26.94 6.99 7.58
CA ARG A 286 25.81 7.94 7.71
C ARG A 286 24.53 7.37 7.13
N GLN A 287 24.57 6.78 5.93
CA GLN A 287 23.41 6.15 5.29
C GLN A 287 22.81 5.02 6.14
N LEU A 288 23.65 4.24 6.83
CA LEU A 288 23.20 3.16 7.71
C LEU A 288 22.49 3.70 8.96
N TYR A 289 23.01 4.76 9.60
CA TYR A 289 22.29 5.45 10.68
C TYR A 289 20.95 6.03 10.20
N LYS A 290 20.96 6.76 9.07
CA LYS A 290 19.74 7.32 8.47
C LYS A 290 18.72 6.24 8.14
N ARG A 291 19.15 5.05 7.72
CA ARG A 291 18.22 3.94 7.45
C ARG A 291 17.43 3.55 8.70
N LEU A 292 18.08 3.48 9.87
CA LEU A 292 17.38 3.18 11.13
C LEU A 292 16.39 4.30 11.49
N THR A 293 16.79 5.57 11.39
CA THR A 293 15.88 6.69 11.65
C THR A 293 14.68 6.69 10.70
N ASN A 294 14.90 6.38 9.42
CA ASN A 294 13.85 6.32 8.38
C ASN A 294 12.86 5.17 8.59
N ILE A 295 13.23 4.10 9.32
CA ILE A 295 12.33 2.97 9.61
C ILE A 295 11.48 3.24 10.85
N PHE A 296 12.08 3.85 11.88
CA PHE A 296 11.51 3.89 13.22
C PHE A 296 10.98 5.28 13.63
N THR A 297 11.20 6.31 12.80
CA THR A 297 10.59 7.63 13.02
C THR A 297 9.24 7.68 12.32
N VAL A 298 8.16 7.65 13.11
CA VAL A 298 6.79 7.75 12.61
C VAL A 298 6.03 8.84 13.33
N ARG A 299 5.14 9.52 12.61
CA ARG A 299 4.13 10.42 13.17
C ARG A 299 2.76 9.97 12.67
N VAL A 300 1.92 9.51 13.59
CA VAL A 300 0.56 9.08 13.31
C VAL A 300 -0.42 10.07 13.91
N SER A 301 -1.42 10.47 13.14
CA SER A 301 -2.53 11.33 13.58
C SER A 301 -3.85 10.77 13.08
N SER A 302 -4.97 11.34 13.52
CA SER A 302 -6.28 11.06 12.96
C SER A 302 -7.04 12.33 12.63
N PHE A 303 -7.99 12.22 11.71
CA PHE A 303 -8.86 13.32 11.30
C PHE A 303 -10.29 12.82 11.10
N GLU A 304 -11.26 13.54 11.67
CA GLU A 304 -12.69 13.25 11.59
C GLU A 304 -13.41 14.38 10.87
N ARG A 305 -13.57 14.27 9.54
CA ARG A 305 -14.23 15.34 8.77
C ARG A 305 -15.66 15.64 9.25
N LYS A 306 -16.37 14.61 9.76
CA LYS A 306 -17.79 14.70 10.16
C LYS A 306 -18.00 15.47 11.46
N LEU A 307 -16.93 15.88 12.14
CA LEU A 307 -17.01 16.85 13.23
C LEU A 307 -17.28 18.27 12.72
N TYR A 308 -16.97 18.56 11.45
CA TYR A 308 -16.99 19.92 10.92
C TYR A 308 -18.09 20.12 9.89
N VAL A 309 -18.98 21.09 10.12
CA VAL A 309 -20.08 21.41 9.20
C VAL A 309 -19.61 22.11 7.93
N SER A 310 -18.40 22.67 7.95
CA SER A 310 -17.74 23.26 6.77
C SER A 310 -17.19 22.22 5.79
N LEU A 311 -17.19 20.93 6.16
CA LEU A 311 -16.74 19.83 5.32
C LEU A 311 -17.92 18.95 4.88
N SER A 312 -17.72 18.20 3.80
CA SER A 312 -18.73 17.26 3.31
C SER A 312 -19.02 16.21 4.38
N ASN A 313 -20.30 15.88 4.57
CA ASN A 313 -20.76 14.79 5.44
C ASN A 313 -21.23 13.55 4.66
N GLU A 314 -21.19 13.58 3.33
CA GLU A 314 -21.62 12.49 2.45
C GLU A 314 -20.90 11.18 2.79
N PRO A 315 -21.59 10.05 2.99
CA PRO A 315 -21.00 8.81 3.51
C PRO A 315 -20.27 8.01 2.43
N ASN A 316 -19.26 8.62 1.80
CA ASN A 316 -18.42 7.94 0.83
C ASN A 316 -16.93 8.28 1.03
N LYS A 317 -16.08 7.31 0.67
CA LYS A 317 -14.63 7.39 0.80
C LYS A 317 -14.00 8.54 0.02
N ALA A 318 -14.54 8.85 -1.16
CA ALA A 318 -14.03 9.93 -2.00
C ALA A 318 -14.16 11.30 -1.31
N MET A 319 -15.29 11.58 -0.66
CA MET A 319 -15.49 12.81 0.10
C MET A 319 -14.61 12.88 1.33
N ASN A 320 -14.29 11.73 1.96
CA ASN A 320 -13.32 11.69 3.06
C ASN A 320 -11.91 12.08 2.61
N LEU A 321 -11.42 11.46 1.53
CA LEU A 321 -10.12 11.78 0.93
C LEU A 321 -10.05 13.24 0.48
N ASN A 322 -11.05 13.70 -0.28
CA ASN A 322 -11.07 15.06 -0.83
C ASN A 322 -11.14 16.13 0.26
N SER A 323 -11.90 15.88 1.34
CA SER A 323 -11.99 16.84 2.46
C SER A 323 -10.62 17.04 3.11
N TYR A 324 -9.90 15.96 3.39
CA TYR A 324 -8.57 16.07 4.01
C TYR A 324 -7.52 16.66 3.06
N ILE A 325 -7.49 16.22 1.80
CA ILE A 325 -6.55 16.72 0.79
C ILE A 325 -6.78 18.22 0.52
N GLY A 326 -8.04 18.67 0.50
CA GLY A 326 -8.39 20.08 0.35
C GLY A 326 -7.90 20.96 1.50
N LEU A 327 -7.64 20.38 2.68
CA LEU A 327 -7.10 21.12 3.83
C LEU A 327 -5.56 21.22 3.81
N MET A 328 -4.87 20.32 3.11
CA MET A 328 -3.41 20.20 3.15
C MET A 328 -2.68 21.49 2.74
N GLY A 329 -1.79 21.96 3.62
CA GLY A 329 -1.04 23.22 3.50
C GLY A 329 -1.73 24.44 4.09
N GLY A 330 -2.89 24.25 4.73
CA GLY A 330 -3.57 25.31 5.49
C GLY A 330 -3.32 25.21 6.99
N HIS A 331 -3.57 26.35 7.65
CA HIS A 331 -3.68 26.49 9.08
C HIS A 331 -5.13 26.77 9.41
N TYR A 332 -5.67 26.10 10.41
CA TYR A 332 -7.09 26.17 10.75
C TYR A 332 -7.30 26.34 12.24
N ARG A 333 -8.34 27.07 12.62
CA ARG A 333 -8.86 27.13 13.99
C ARG A 333 -10.21 26.43 14.05
N GLU A 334 -10.44 25.66 15.11
CA GLU A 334 -11.77 25.14 15.39
C GLU A 334 -12.63 26.24 16.00
N ILE A 335 -13.80 26.50 15.40
CA ILE A 335 -14.75 27.49 15.89
C ILE A 335 -16.12 26.84 16.04
N GLU A 336 -16.72 26.98 17.22
CA GLU A 336 -18.10 26.57 17.47
C GLU A 336 -19.06 27.65 16.95
N THR A 337 -19.96 27.27 16.04
CA THR A 337 -21.00 28.16 15.51
C THR A 337 -22.39 27.66 15.90
N LEU A 338 -23.44 28.47 15.65
CA LEU A 338 -24.82 28.03 15.86
C LEU A 338 -25.20 26.80 15.01
N SER A 339 -24.52 26.59 13.88
CA SER A 339 -24.76 25.45 12.99
C SER A 339 -23.90 24.23 13.31
N GLY A 340 -22.91 24.37 14.18
CA GLY A 340 -21.93 23.33 14.53
C GLY A 340 -20.49 23.82 14.41
N ARG A 341 -19.53 22.93 14.71
CA ARG A 341 -18.11 23.22 14.64
C ARG A 341 -17.65 23.39 13.18
N ILE A 342 -16.77 24.35 12.93
CA ILE A 342 -16.13 24.56 11.62
C ILE A 342 -14.61 24.60 11.74
N LEU A 343 -13.93 24.35 10.62
CA LEU A 343 -12.53 24.71 10.43
C LEU A 343 -12.46 26.03 9.67
N GLU A 344 -12.08 27.10 10.37
CA GLU A 344 -11.82 28.40 9.75
C GLU A 344 -10.34 28.50 9.41
N LYS A 345 -10.02 28.85 8.15
CA LYS A 345 -8.64 29.06 7.71
C LYS A 345 -8.07 30.33 8.35
N THR A 346 -6.88 30.24 8.93
CA THR A 346 -6.19 31.36 9.58
C THR A 346 -4.78 31.54 9.00
N GLU A 347 -4.24 32.75 9.09
CA GLU A 347 -2.83 33.06 8.82
C GLU A 347 -2.01 33.20 10.13
N GLU A 348 -2.70 33.31 11.27
CA GLU A 348 -2.09 33.44 12.59
C GLU A 348 -1.70 32.05 13.13
N PHE A 349 -0.52 31.96 13.72
CA PHE A 349 0.01 30.76 14.35
C PHE A 349 -0.05 30.90 15.86
N ASP A 350 -1.20 30.59 16.45
CA ASP A 350 -1.45 30.67 17.88
C ASP A 350 -1.74 29.30 18.51
N GLU A 351 -1.92 29.30 19.84
CA GLU A 351 -2.27 28.10 20.59
C GLU A 351 -3.64 27.57 20.14
N GLY A 352 -3.67 26.30 19.72
CA GLY A 352 -4.88 25.67 19.17
C GLY A 352 -5.01 25.73 17.65
N THR A 353 -4.07 26.37 16.94
CA THR A 353 -4.01 26.28 15.47
C THR A 353 -3.64 24.86 15.02
N ILE A 354 -4.48 24.28 14.16
CA ILE A 354 -4.28 23.00 13.50
C ILE A 354 -3.56 23.24 12.18
N TYR A 355 -2.34 22.74 12.04
CA TYR A 355 -1.63 22.70 10.77
C TYR A 355 -1.84 21.37 10.06
N ILE A 356 -2.34 21.41 8.83
CA ILE A 356 -2.40 20.23 7.97
C ILE A 356 -1.20 20.28 7.01
N ARG A 357 -0.34 19.27 7.07
CA ARG A 357 0.90 19.21 6.30
C ARG A 357 0.66 19.35 4.78
N ASN A 358 1.60 20.00 4.10
CA ASN A 358 1.66 20.11 2.64
C ASN A 358 2.71 19.16 2.03
N PRO A 359 2.44 17.86 1.84
CA PRO A 359 3.40 16.94 1.25
C PRO A 359 3.49 17.14 -0.28
N GLU A 360 4.60 16.71 -0.87
CA GLU A 360 4.76 16.62 -2.33
C GLU A 360 3.96 15.43 -2.88
N TYR A 361 3.90 14.35 -2.08
CA TYR A 361 3.22 13.11 -2.42
C TYR A 361 2.20 12.67 -1.38
N VAL A 362 1.08 12.13 -1.83
CA VAL A 362 0.04 11.54 -0.97
C VAL A 362 -0.10 10.06 -1.30
N LEU A 363 0.05 9.18 -0.31
CA LEU A 363 -0.23 7.76 -0.46
C LEU A 363 -1.65 7.48 0.05
N THR A 364 -2.55 7.03 -0.81
CA THR A 364 -3.87 6.55 -0.40
C THR A 364 -3.79 5.05 -0.10
N LEU A 365 -4.18 4.61 1.09
CA LEU A 365 -4.06 3.22 1.54
C LEU A 365 -5.37 2.75 2.17
N ASP A 366 -5.86 1.57 1.78
CA ASP A 366 -7.09 1.03 2.39
C ASP A 366 -6.86 0.53 3.80
N ALA A 367 -7.88 0.65 4.65
CA ALA A 367 -7.82 0.26 6.06
C ALA A 367 -7.49 -1.23 6.27
N ASP A 368 -7.62 -2.07 5.25
CA ASP A 368 -7.34 -3.51 5.24
C ASP A 368 -6.15 -3.92 4.37
N SER A 369 -5.34 -2.96 3.91
CA SER A 369 -4.18 -3.21 3.03
C SER A 369 -2.85 -3.13 3.78
N VAL A 370 -1.98 -4.12 3.57
CA VAL A 370 -0.62 -4.16 4.15
C VAL A 370 0.41 -3.78 3.10
N LEU A 371 1.27 -2.82 3.45
CA LEU A 371 2.41 -2.43 2.65
C LEU A 371 3.65 -3.26 2.99
N LEU A 372 4.46 -3.57 1.98
CA LEU A 372 5.81 -4.13 2.17
C LEU A 372 6.82 -3.00 2.46
N PRO A 373 7.90 -3.22 3.23
CA PRO A 373 8.74 -2.14 3.78
C PRO A 373 9.34 -1.12 2.79
N GLU A 374 9.54 -1.51 1.53
CA GLU A 374 10.13 -0.63 0.50
C GLU A 374 9.09 -0.01 -0.44
N TYR A 375 7.80 -0.14 -0.15
CA TYR A 375 6.73 0.26 -1.06
C TYR A 375 6.79 1.75 -1.39
N VAL A 376 6.84 2.62 -0.38
CA VAL A 376 6.82 4.08 -0.57
C VAL A 376 8.06 4.56 -1.31
N MET A 377 9.25 4.17 -0.86
CA MET A 377 10.51 4.61 -1.49
C MET A 377 10.56 4.25 -2.98
N ARG A 378 10.03 3.09 -3.38
CA ARG A 378 10.09 2.62 -4.76
C ARG A 378 9.16 3.41 -5.66
N LEU A 379 7.95 3.72 -5.18
CA LEU A 379 6.98 4.49 -5.96
C LEU A 379 7.36 5.96 -6.05
N VAL A 380 7.81 6.57 -4.96
CA VAL A 380 8.31 7.94 -5.01
C VAL A 380 9.51 8.01 -5.95
N TYR A 381 10.51 7.13 -5.80
CA TYR A 381 11.64 7.10 -6.72
C TYR A 381 11.22 6.96 -8.19
N LEU A 382 10.24 6.10 -8.48
CA LEU A 382 9.69 5.97 -9.84
C LEU A 382 9.12 7.30 -10.35
N MET A 383 8.29 7.95 -9.55
CA MET A 383 7.63 9.21 -9.93
C MET A 383 8.63 10.36 -10.10
N GLU A 384 9.73 10.31 -9.36
CA GLU A 384 10.81 11.30 -9.39
C GLU A 384 11.71 11.22 -10.63
N GLN A 385 11.63 10.14 -11.39
CA GLN A 385 12.38 10.04 -12.64
C GLN A 385 11.84 11.05 -13.66
N SER A 386 12.74 11.69 -14.42
CA SER A 386 12.39 12.74 -15.38
C SER A 386 11.33 12.33 -16.41
N GLN A 387 11.39 11.07 -16.87
CA GLN A 387 10.40 10.48 -17.77
C GLN A 387 8.98 10.37 -17.17
N HIS A 388 8.85 10.43 -15.84
CA HIS A 388 7.57 10.37 -15.12
C HIS A 388 7.16 11.72 -14.51
N ALA A 389 7.78 12.83 -14.92
CA ALA A 389 7.45 14.17 -14.40
C ALA A 389 5.97 14.57 -14.57
N ARG A 390 5.27 14.00 -15.55
CA ARG A 390 3.83 14.23 -15.80
C ARG A 390 2.92 13.13 -15.23
N VAL A 391 3.47 12.16 -14.52
CA VAL A 391 2.68 11.09 -13.90
C VAL A 391 2.07 11.64 -12.61
N GLY A 392 0.74 11.77 -12.60
CA GLY A 392 -0.02 12.19 -11.42
C GLY A 392 -0.24 11.06 -10.41
N VAL A 393 -0.29 9.81 -10.88
CA VAL A 393 -0.61 8.65 -10.04
C VAL A 393 0.31 7.47 -10.37
N ALA A 394 1.03 6.97 -9.38
CA ALA A 394 1.70 5.68 -9.43
C ALA A 394 0.83 4.62 -8.73
N GLN A 395 -0.02 3.95 -9.52
CA GLN A 395 -0.89 2.86 -9.05
C GLN A 395 -0.11 1.55 -8.94
N THR A 396 -0.22 0.87 -7.80
CA THR A 396 0.24 -0.52 -7.68
C THR A 396 -0.92 -1.50 -7.81
N PRO A 397 -0.68 -2.69 -8.41
CA PRO A 397 -1.62 -3.79 -8.27
C PRO A 397 -1.59 -4.29 -6.82
N TYR A 398 -2.75 -4.67 -6.29
CA TYR A 398 -2.85 -5.37 -5.02
C TYR A 398 -3.18 -6.84 -5.26
N SER A 399 -2.90 -7.68 -4.28
CA SER A 399 -3.13 -9.13 -4.31
C SER A 399 -3.86 -9.56 -3.05
N ALA A 400 -4.63 -10.63 -3.13
CA ALA A 400 -5.25 -11.19 -1.94
C ALA A 400 -4.19 -11.76 -0.99
N TYR A 401 -4.46 -11.67 0.31
CA TYR A 401 -3.63 -12.32 1.31
C TYR A 401 -3.60 -13.84 1.09
N PRO A 402 -2.42 -14.47 1.13
CA PRO A 402 -2.30 -15.91 0.98
C PRO A 402 -2.79 -16.62 2.25
N GLY A 403 -3.39 -17.80 2.08
CA GLY A 403 -3.64 -18.71 3.20
C GLY A 403 -5.03 -18.63 3.83
N SER A 404 -5.99 -17.99 3.15
CA SER A 404 -7.40 -17.93 3.53
C SER A 404 -7.96 -19.29 4.00
N ALA A 405 -8.64 -19.30 5.16
CA ALA A 405 -9.12 -20.53 5.78
C ALA A 405 -10.38 -21.08 5.12
N THR A 406 -11.13 -20.22 4.40
CA THR A 406 -12.39 -20.58 3.76
C THR A 406 -12.30 -20.59 2.23
N ARG A 407 -13.19 -21.38 1.60
CA ARG A 407 -13.33 -21.39 0.14
C ARG A 407 -13.87 -20.06 -0.40
N LEU A 408 -14.83 -19.48 0.31
CA LEU A 408 -15.48 -18.23 -0.09
C LEU A 408 -14.44 -17.11 -0.17
N GLU A 409 -13.64 -16.97 0.88
CA GLU A 409 -12.56 -15.99 0.93
C GLU A 409 -11.50 -16.24 -0.14
N ARG A 410 -11.11 -17.51 -0.39
CA ARG A 410 -10.19 -17.84 -1.48
C ARG A 410 -10.74 -17.41 -2.85
N ILE A 411 -12.02 -17.67 -3.11
CA ILE A 411 -12.66 -17.33 -4.39
C ILE A 411 -12.80 -15.80 -4.53
N ALA A 412 -13.18 -15.11 -3.46
CA ALA A 412 -13.21 -13.64 -3.43
C ALA A 412 -11.80 -13.05 -3.65
N GLY A 413 -10.77 -13.64 -3.04
CA GLY A 413 -9.37 -13.27 -3.27
C GLY A 413 -8.91 -13.51 -4.71
N ALA A 414 -9.44 -14.52 -5.40
CA ALA A 414 -9.08 -14.80 -6.78
C ALA A 414 -9.50 -13.69 -7.75
N SER A 415 -10.63 -12.98 -7.49
CA SER A 415 -10.98 -11.81 -8.30
C SER A 415 -10.02 -10.64 -8.09
N THR A 416 -9.52 -10.46 -6.87
CA THR A 416 -8.45 -9.51 -6.56
C THR A 416 -7.14 -9.88 -7.28
N ASP A 417 -6.76 -11.16 -7.26
CA ASP A 417 -5.55 -11.64 -7.95
C ASP A 417 -5.65 -11.48 -9.47
N LEU A 418 -6.86 -11.52 -10.06
CA LEU A 418 -7.06 -11.20 -11.48
C LEU A 418 -6.80 -9.72 -11.78
N GLN A 419 -7.20 -8.81 -10.88
CA GLN A 419 -6.92 -7.38 -11.04
C GLN A 419 -5.42 -7.10 -11.04
N HIS A 420 -4.63 -7.84 -10.26
CA HIS A 420 -3.17 -7.73 -10.32
C HIS A 420 -2.62 -7.91 -11.74
N ILE A 421 -3.06 -8.97 -12.43
CA ILE A 421 -2.64 -9.27 -13.81
C ILE A 421 -3.16 -8.20 -14.77
N VAL A 422 -4.45 -7.85 -14.65
CA VAL A 422 -5.10 -6.91 -15.57
C VAL A 422 -4.49 -5.52 -15.46
N HIS A 423 -4.34 -4.97 -14.25
CA HIS A 423 -3.75 -3.64 -14.05
C HIS A 423 -2.34 -3.55 -14.59
N GLN A 424 -1.53 -4.58 -14.35
CA GLN A 424 -0.18 -4.63 -14.91
C GLN A 424 -0.22 -4.64 -16.44
N GLY A 425 -1.12 -5.43 -17.02
CA GLY A 425 -1.37 -5.47 -18.45
C GLY A 425 -1.77 -4.13 -19.05
N LEU A 426 -2.72 -3.44 -18.42
CA LEU A 426 -3.18 -2.13 -18.84
C LEU A 426 -2.03 -1.10 -18.84
N THR A 427 -1.08 -1.20 -17.90
CA THR A 427 0.07 -0.27 -17.86
C THR A 427 0.95 -0.43 -19.10
N HIS A 428 1.03 -1.63 -19.68
CA HIS A 428 1.80 -1.83 -20.92
C HIS A 428 1.22 -1.03 -22.10
N TYR A 429 -0.09 -0.78 -22.06
CA TYR A 429 -0.82 -0.08 -23.12
C TYR A 429 -1.25 1.34 -22.71
N ASP A 430 -0.60 1.93 -21.70
CA ASP A 430 -0.93 3.26 -21.17
C ASP A 430 -2.41 3.44 -20.75
N ALA A 431 -3.05 2.35 -20.33
CA ALA A 431 -4.47 2.28 -20.00
C ALA A 431 -4.73 2.08 -18.50
N THR A 432 -3.71 2.20 -17.65
CA THR A 432 -3.88 2.12 -16.19
C THR A 432 -4.58 3.36 -15.65
N PHE A 433 -5.53 3.14 -14.75
CA PHE A 433 -6.24 4.18 -14.03
C PHE A 433 -6.11 3.97 -12.52
N TRP A 434 -6.38 5.03 -11.76
CA TRP A 434 -6.40 4.99 -10.29
C TRP A 434 -7.65 4.26 -9.80
N VAL A 435 -7.48 3.30 -8.90
CA VAL A 435 -8.58 2.48 -8.35
C VAL A 435 -9.13 2.99 -7.01
N GLY A 436 -8.66 4.16 -6.56
CA GLY A 436 -9.10 4.79 -5.32
C GLY A 436 -8.30 4.42 -4.07
N ALA A 437 -7.25 3.59 -4.21
CA ALA A 437 -6.35 3.18 -3.14
C ALA A 437 -5.03 2.58 -3.66
N ASN A 438 -4.09 2.30 -2.76
CA ASN A 438 -2.83 1.62 -3.02
C ASN A 438 -2.02 2.29 -4.14
N ALA A 439 -1.93 3.63 -4.05
CA ALA A 439 -1.29 4.48 -5.04
C ALA A 439 -0.65 5.71 -4.40
N VAL A 440 0.49 6.13 -4.97
CA VAL A 440 1.13 7.40 -4.64
C VAL A 440 0.66 8.45 -5.65
N LEU A 441 0.17 9.58 -5.14
CA LEU A 441 -0.34 10.72 -5.89
C LEU A 441 0.66 11.87 -5.82
N ARG A 442 0.95 12.50 -6.94
CA ARG A 442 1.72 13.76 -7.01
C ARG A 442 0.77 14.92 -6.75
N LYS A 443 0.87 15.55 -5.58
CA LYS A 443 -0.11 16.53 -5.12
C LYS A 443 -0.23 17.74 -6.07
N GLU A 444 0.90 18.22 -6.60
CA GLU A 444 0.93 19.40 -7.48
C GLU A 444 0.14 19.25 -8.79
N LEU A 445 -0.16 18.02 -9.24
CA LEU A 445 -0.97 17.77 -10.45
C LEU A 445 -2.46 17.61 -10.15
N TRP A 446 -2.83 17.69 -8.87
CA TRP A 446 -4.20 17.54 -8.38
C TRP A 446 -4.79 18.84 -7.85
N THR A 447 -3.93 19.77 -7.43
CA THR A 447 -4.34 21.09 -6.94
C THR A 447 -4.25 22.20 -8.00
N ARG A 448 -3.81 21.88 -9.22
CA ARG A 448 -3.93 22.73 -10.42
C ARG A 448 -5.25 22.44 -11.11
#